data_AF-A0ABD3X6D0-F1
#
_entry.id   AF-A0ABD3X6D0-F1
#
_cell.length_a   1.000
_cell.length_b   1.000
_cell.length_c   1.000
_cell.angle_alpha   90.00
_cell.angle_beta   90.00
_cell.angle_gamma   90.00
#
_symmetry.space_group_name_H-M   'P 1'
#
loop_
_entity.id
_entity.type
_entity.pdbx_description
1 polymer ?
#
loop_
_entity_poly.entity_id
_entity_poly.type
_entity_poly.pdbx_seq_one_letter_code
_entity_poly.pdbx_strand_id
1 'polypeptide(L)'
;MLGAQTKYKSSSPRAIAITRVIASFIVHDLRPYSVVSNKGFLNMASVLDPRYVVPSRHVFSEKLIPDMYLQVKEDVKACLRLASKVALTTDSWTFRATESYVTVTACFIALDWTLQSYVLQTRALPESHTGTNIAAVLLSAVNKWGIPSNPPLVTDNASNMAVAASEAGCNPHTGCYAHTLNLAAHKGLKISDFSRLLGRIRRTVSFFHRSAVAA
;
A
#
# COMPACT_ATOMS: atom_id res chain seq x y z
N MET A 1 38.49 -23.25 -21.62
CA MET A 1 38.12 -23.44 -20.20
C MET A 1 38.31 -22.11 -19.47
N LEU A 2 37.22 -21.42 -19.13
CA LEU A 2 37.30 -20.22 -18.29
C LEU A 2 37.63 -20.71 -16.86
N GLY A 3 38.81 -20.36 -16.36
CA GLY A 3 39.27 -20.77 -15.03
C GLY A 3 38.29 -20.36 -13.93
N ALA A 4 38.26 -21.12 -12.83
CA ALA A 4 37.39 -20.86 -11.69
C ALA A 4 37.65 -19.44 -11.14
N GLN A 5 36.75 -18.51 -11.44
CA GLN A 5 36.86 -17.15 -10.94
C GLN A 5 36.47 -17.12 -9.46
N THR A 6 37.29 -16.47 -8.63
CA THR A 6 37.01 -16.29 -7.21
C THR A 6 35.71 -15.53 -7.02
N LYS A 7 34.79 -16.11 -6.22
CA LYS A 7 33.53 -15.47 -5.86
C LYS A 7 33.78 -14.18 -5.07
N TYR A 8 32.93 -13.18 -5.24
CA TYR A 8 33.01 -11.96 -4.44
C TYR A 8 32.71 -12.27 -2.97
N LYS A 9 33.45 -11.61 -2.08
CA LYS A 9 33.00 -11.47 -0.68
C LYS A 9 31.73 -10.61 -0.64
N SER A 10 30.87 -10.83 0.35
CA SER A 10 29.63 -10.05 0.54
C SER A 10 29.90 -8.55 0.75
N SER A 11 31.08 -8.19 1.26
CA SER A 11 31.53 -6.80 1.43
C SER A 11 32.10 -6.16 0.17
N SER A 12 32.22 -6.89 -0.95
CA SER A 12 32.71 -6.33 -2.21
C SER A 12 31.76 -5.22 -2.70
N PRO A 13 32.28 -4.06 -3.14
CA PRO A 13 31.46 -2.99 -3.71
C PRO A 13 30.53 -3.48 -4.84
N ARG A 14 31.02 -4.40 -5.69
CA ARG A 14 30.24 -4.97 -6.78
C ARG A 14 29.10 -5.85 -6.27
N ALA A 15 29.37 -6.71 -5.28
CA ALA A 15 28.35 -7.58 -4.70
C ALA A 15 27.27 -6.76 -3.96
N ILE A 16 27.66 -5.71 -3.24
CA ILE A 16 26.74 -4.78 -2.58
C ILE A 16 25.85 -4.08 -3.62
N ALA A 17 26.43 -3.57 -4.71
CA ALA A 17 25.69 -2.90 -5.77
C ALA A 17 24.64 -3.82 -6.42
N ILE A 18 25.04 -5.04 -6.81
CA ILE A 18 24.10 -6.02 -7.40
C ILE A 18 22.98 -6.36 -6.39
N THR A 19 23.35 -6.60 -5.13
CA THR A 19 22.38 -6.94 -4.07
C THR A 19 21.36 -5.84 -3.84
N ARG A 20 21.78 -4.56 -3.86
CA ARG A 20 20.87 -3.41 -3.74
C ARG A 20 19.89 -3.32 -4.91
N VAL A 21 20.35 -3.58 -6.13
CA VAL A 21 19.46 -3.60 -7.31
C VAL A 21 18.46 -4.75 -7.22
N ILE A 22 18.86 -5.93 -6.74
CA ILE A 22 17.92 -7.04 -6.50
C ILE A 22 16.89 -6.67 -5.43
N ALA A 23 17.29 -6.02 -4.35
CA ALA A 23 16.36 -5.55 -3.32
C ALA A 23 15.37 -4.51 -3.90
N SER A 24 15.85 -3.59 -4.73
CA SER A 24 15.02 -2.62 -5.45
C SER A 24 14.04 -3.31 -6.40
N PHE A 25 14.46 -4.33 -7.15
CA PHE A 25 13.56 -5.17 -7.96
C PHE A 25 12.47 -5.84 -7.12
N ILE A 26 12.83 -6.41 -5.96
CA ILE A 26 11.85 -7.02 -5.06
C ILE A 26 10.78 -6.00 -4.62
N VAL A 27 11.21 -4.80 -4.23
CA VAL A 27 10.34 -3.76 -3.70
C VAL A 27 9.45 -3.14 -4.78
N HIS A 28 10.03 -2.73 -5.93
CA HIS A 28 9.27 -2.04 -6.98
C HIS A 28 8.29 -2.96 -7.70
N ASP A 29 8.65 -4.23 -7.89
CA ASP A 29 7.81 -5.20 -8.61
C ASP A 29 6.95 -6.05 -7.67
N LEU A 30 6.93 -5.73 -6.36
CA LEU A 30 6.21 -6.48 -5.33
C LEU A 30 6.46 -8.00 -5.40
N ARG A 31 7.72 -8.40 -5.61
CA ARG A 31 8.09 -9.80 -5.72
C ARG A 31 8.18 -10.45 -4.34
N PRO A 32 7.82 -11.73 -4.21
CA PRO A 32 8.08 -12.44 -2.97
C PRO A 32 9.60 -12.57 -2.75
N TYR A 33 10.04 -12.50 -1.50
CA TYR A 33 11.46 -12.67 -1.15
C TYR A 33 12.05 -14.01 -1.64
N SER A 34 11.21 -15.02 -1.86
CA SER A 34 11.62 -16.32 -2.41
C SER A 34 12.15 -16.25 -3.85
N VAL A 35 11.91 -15.16 -4.59
CA VAL A 35 12.37 -15.02 -5.98
C VAL A 35 13.87 -15.23 -6.13
N VAL A 36 14.66 -14.81 -5.13
CA VAL A 36 16.12 -14.93 -5.14
C VAL A 36 16.62 -16.38 -5.00
N SER A 37 15.73 -17.30 -4.61
CA SER A 37 16.00 -18.72 -4.50
C SER A 37 15.49 -19.53 -5.70
N ASN A 38 14.79 -18.89 -6.65
CA ASN A 38 14.26 -19.58 -7.83
C ASN A 38 15.39 -20.00 -8.77
N LYS A 39 15.33 -21.24 -9.28
CA LYS A 39 16.36 -21.81 -10.18
C LYS A 39 16.65 -20.92 -11.39
N GLY A 40 15.60 -20.38 -12.03
CA GLY A 40 15.76 -19.47 -13.18
C GLY A 40 16.45 -18.15 -12.81
N PHE A 41 16.13 -17.59 -11.64
CA PHE A 41 16.77 -16.36 -11.16
C PHE A 41 18.25 -16.59 -10.86
N LEU A 42 18.58 -17.70 -10.18
CA LEU A 42 19.97 -18.06 -9.87
C LEU A 42 20.79 -18.31 -11.14
N ASN A 43 20.20 -18.97 -12.15
CA ASN A 43 20.84 -19.18 -13.44
C ASN A 43 21.07 -17.86 -14.20
N MET A 44 20.08 -16.97 -14.20
CA MET A 44 20.25 -15.65 -14.80
C MET A 44 21.36 -14.85 -14.10
N ALA A 45 21.38 -14.82 -12.78
CA ALA A 45 22.39 -14.11 -12.00
C ALA A 45 23.81 -14.67 -12.24
N SER A 46 23.95 -16.00 -12.38
CA SER A 46 25.25 -16.62 -12.64
C SER A 46 25.77 -16.36 -14.06
N VAL A 47 24.90 -16.23 -15.05
CA VAL A 47 25.28 -15.84 -16.42
C VAL A 47 25.68 -14.36 -16.47
N LEU A 48 24.94 -13.50 -15.78
CA LEU A 48 25.21 -12.05 -15.75
C LEU A 48 26.50 -11.72 -14.99
N ASP A 49 26.76 -12.35 -13.85
CA ASP A 49 28.04 -12.22 -13.13
C ASP A 49 28.38 -13.53 -12.40
N PRO A 50 29.23 -14.40 -12.98
CA PRO A 50 29.60 -15.67 -12.38
C PRO A 50 30.29 -15.56 -11.02
N ARG A 51 30.82 -14.39 -10.64
CA ARG A 51 31.48 -14.17 -9.35
C ARG A 51 30.51 -13.78 -8.24
N TYR A 52 29.31 -13.33 -8.60
CA TYR A 52 28.30 -12.94 -7.62
C TYR A 52 27.67 -14.17 -6.96
N VAL A 53 27.41 -14.06 -5.66
CA VAL A 53 26.67 -15.05 -4.88
C VAL A 53 25.42 -14.36 -4.36
N VAL A 54 24.26 -14.84 -4.80
CA VAL A 54 22.97 -14.29 -4.41
C VAL A 54 22.73 -14.53 -2.92
N PRO A 55 22.46 -13.50 -2.10
CA PRO A 55 22.12 -13.68 -0.69
C PRO A 55 20.84 -14.49 -0.49
N SER A 56 20.68 -15.06 0.70
CA SER A 56 19.46 -15.79 1.03
C SER A 56 18.27 -14.84 1.15
N ARG A 57 17.05 -15.38 0.97
CA ARG A 57 15.79 -14.64 1.18
C ARG A 57 15.73 -13.93 2.54
N HIS A 58 16.35 -14.51 3.58
CA HIS A 58 16.38 -13.98 4.94
C HIS A 58 17.22 -12.70 5.03
N VAL A 59 18.32 -12.60 4.28
CA VAL A 59 19.11 -11.37 4.21
C VAL A 59 18.29 -10.23 3.61
N PHE A 60 17.46 -10.53 2.60
CA PHE A 60 16.54 -9.54 2.03
C PHE A 60 15.42 -9.16 3.01
N SER A 61 14.75 -10.14 3.63
CA SER A 61 13.58 -9.89 4.48
C SER A 61 13.90 -9.25 5.83
N GLU A 62 14.99 -9.65 6.49
CA GLU A 62 15.28 -9.21 7.87
C GLU A 62 16.27 -8.05 7.96
N LYS A 63 16.99 -7.75 6.88
CA LYS A 63 18.04 -6.72 6.89
C LYS A 63 17.87 -5.70 5.78
N LEU A 64 18.09 -6.10 4.53
CA LEU A 64 18.24 -5.14 3.44
C LEU A 64 16.98 -4.31 3.19
N ILE A 65 15.82 -4.95 3.12
CA ILE A 65 14.56 -4.26 2.83
C ILE A 65 14.07 -3.47 4.05
N PRO A 66 14.16 -3.99 5.30
CA PRO A 66 13.97 -3.18 6.50
C PRO A 66 14.87 -1.93 6.55
N ASP A 67 16.16 -2.06 6.24
CA ASP A 67 17.10 -0.92 6.20
C ASP A 67 16.69 0.10 5.13
N MET A 68 16.30 -0.38 3.94
CA MET A 68 15.76 0.49 2.87
C MET A 68 14.47 1.21 3.31
N TYR A 69 13.58 0.51 4.00
CA TYR A 69 12.36 1.11 4.56
C TYR A 69 12.70 2.21 5.56
N LEU A 70 13.65 1.98 6.47
CA LEU A 70 14.06 2.99 7.45
C LEU A 70 14.64 4.23 6.77
N GLN A 71 15.46 4.05 5.74
CA GLN A 71 15.98 5.16 4.95
C GLN A 71 14.86 5.97 4.29
N VAL A 72 13.99 5.31 3.52
CA VAL A 72 12.87 5.97 2.83
C VAL A 72 11.92 6.63 3.82
N LYS A 73 11.69 6.02 4.98
CA LYS A 73 10.87 6.59 6.05
C LYS A 73 11.43 7.90 6.57
N GLU A 74 12.74 7.98 6.78
CA GLU A 74 13.37 9.23 7.22
C GLU A 74 13.35 10.29 6.11
N ASP A 75 13.51 9.90 4.85
CA ASP A 75 13.38 10.80 3.70
C ASP A 75 11.94 11.38 3.63
N VAL A 76 10.92 10.53 3.73
CA VAL A 76 9.51 10.96 3.75
C VAL A 76 9.23 11.87 4.95
N LYS A 77 9.75 11.57 6.14
CA LYS A 77 9.64 12.47 7.30
C LYS A 77 10.29 13.83 7.04
N ALA A 78 11.44 13.86 6.38
CA ALA A 78 12.09 15.11 6.02
C ALA A 78 11.19 15.93 5.06
N CYS A 79 10.58 15.29 4.07
CA CYS A 79 9.63 15.94 3.17
C CYS A 79 8.40 16.47 3.93
N LEU A 80 7.83 15.68 4.86
CA LEU A 80 6.68 16.09 5.66
C LEU A 80 7.00 17.30 6.56
N ARG A 81 8.22 17.40 7.09
CA ARG A 81 8.66 18.57 7.89
C ARG A 81 8.76 19.86 7.06
N LEU A 82 9.10 19.74 5.78
CA LEU A 82 9.20 20.87 4.85
C LEU A 82 7.83 21.28 4.28
N ALA A 83 6.83 20.41 4.36
CA ALA A 83 5.50 20.69 3.88
C ALA A 83 4.81 21.77 4.73
N SER A 84 4.30 22.82 4.09
CA SER A 84 3.54 23.88 4.78
C SER A 84 2.24 23.36 5.41
N LYS A 85 1.56 22.44 4.70
CA LYS A 85 0.33 21.78 5.12
C LYS A 85 0.34 20.35 4.62
N VAL A 86 -0.08 19.44 5.49
CA VAL A 86 -0.24 18.01 5.18
C VAL A 86 -1.71 17.66 5.41
N ALA A 87 -2.34 17.09 4.40
CA ALA A 87 -3.65 16.47 4.52
C ALA A 87 -3.48 14.95 4.56
N LEU A 88 -4.43 14.28 5.19
CA LEU A 88 -4.50 12.83 5.27
C LEU A 88 -5.65 12.30 4.42
N THR A 89 -5.44 11.13 3.84
CA THR A 89 -6.54 10.31 3.32
C THR A 89 -6.50 8.95 3.99
N THR A 90 -7.68 8.40 4.25
CA THR A 90 -7.82 7.07 4.85
C THR A 90 -8.82 6.24 4.07
N ASP A 91 -8.40 5.04 3.70
CA ASP A 91 -9.23 4.05 3.02
C ASP A 91 -9.31 2.77 3.85
N SER A 92 -10.54 2.29 4.07
CA SER A 92 -10.83 1.03 4.74
C SER A 92 -11.29 0.01 3.70
N TRP A 93 -10.56 -1.09 3.58
CA TRP A 93 -10.85 -2.10 2.57
C TRP A 93 -10.72 -3.51 3.13
N THR A 94 -11.45 -4.45 2.53
CA THR A 94 -11.47 -5.86 2.95
C THR A 94 -10.85 -6.72 1.86
N PHE A 95 -9.84 -7.49 2.21
CA PHE A 95 -9.25 -8.49 1.34
C PHE A 95 -10.16 -9.73 1.24
N ARG A 96 -10.02 -10.50 0.16
CA ARG A 96 -10.87 -11.67 -0.14
C ARG A 96 -10.93 -12.72 0.97
N ALA A 97 -9.93 -12.75 1.87
CA ALA A 97 -9.89 -13.63 3.04
C ALA A 97 -10.63 -13.07 4.28
N THR A 98 -11.55 -12.12 4.11
CA THR A 98 -12.29 -11.43 5.20
C THR A 98 -11.42 -10.61 6.16
N GLU A 99 -10.14 -10.44 5.83
CA GLU A 99 -9.24 -9.57 6.57
C GLU A 99 -9.43 -8.14 6.13
N SER A 100 -9.60 -7.27 7.11
CA SER A 100 -9.77 -5.85 6.86
C SER A 100 -8.52 -5.05 7.13
N TYR A 101 -8.36 -4.00 6.36
CA TYR A 101 -7.18 -3.14 6.37
C TYR A 101 -7.61 -1.68 6.36
N VAL A 102 -6.82 -0.87 7.05
CA VAL A 102 -6.89 0.60 6.97
C VAL A 102 -5.56 1.10 6.45
N THR A 103 -5.62 1.91 5.41
CA THR A 103 -4.46 2.57 4.81
C THR A 103 -4.54 4.06 5.06
N VAL A 104 -3.46 4.64 5.59
CA VAL A 104 -3.32 6.08 5.82
C VAL A 104 -2.28 6.62 4.85
N THR A 105 -2.66 7.65 4.10
CA THR A 105 -1.80 8.32 3.13
C THR A 105 -1.69 9.79 3.52
N ALA A 106 -0.49 10.37 3.43
CA ALA A 106 -0.29 11.80 3.53
C ALA A 106 -0.14 12.41 2.14
N CYS A 107 -0.82 13.53 1.91
CA CYS A 107 -0.71 14.32 0.71
C CYS A 107 -0.39 15.78 1.04
N PHE A 108 0.48 16.39 0.24
CA PHE A 108 0.86 17.79 0.38
C PHE A 108 1.41 18.35 -0.94
N ILE A 109 1.47 19.66 -1.05
CA ILE A 109 2.11 20.35 -2.18
C ILE A 109 3.55 20.70 -1.77
N ALA A 110 4.53 20.22 -2.54
CA ALA A 110 5.94 20.55 -2.34
C ALA A 110 6.27 21.97 -2.83
N LEU A 111 7.47 22.45 -2.53
CA LEU A 111 7.92 23.81 -2.87
C LEU A 111 7.94 24.09 -4.37
N ASP A 112 8.11 23.06 -5.18
CA ASP A 112 8.08 23.10 -6.65
C ASP A 112 6.66 22.97 -7.24
N TRP A 113 5.63 23.13 -6.40
CA TRP A 113 4.21 23.00 -6.77
C TRP A 113 3.79 21.60 -7.24
N THR A 114 4.57 20.57 -6.91
CA THR A 114 4.19 19.19 -7.20
C THR A 114 3.36 18.58 -6.07
N LEU A 115 2.31 17.84 -6.41
CA LEU A 115 1.55 17.04 -5.44
C LEU A 115 2.39 15.82 -5.06
N GLN A 116 2.71 15.73 -3.78
CA GLN A 116 3.36 14.58 -3.19
C GLN A 116 2.33 13.74 -2.43
N SER A 117 2.41 12.43 -2.57
CA SER A 117 1.50 11.48 -1.94
C SER A 117 2.27 10.25 -1.46
N TYR A 118 2.27 10.02 -0.15
CA TYR A 118 2.99 8.90 0.47
C TYR A 118 2.05 8.06 1.31
N VAL A 119 2.02 6.75 1.01
CA VAL A 119 1.37 5.78 1.89
C VAL A 119 2.23 5.64 3.16
N LEU A 120 1.66 6.05 4.29
CA LEU A 120 2.35 6.07 5.57
C LEU A 120 2.27 4.72 6.27
N GLN A 121 1.13 4.05 6.14
CA GLN A 121 0.93 2.71 6.68
C GLN A 121 -0.30 2.06 6.08
N THR A 122 -0.25 0.74 5.98
CA THR A 122 -1.40 -0.14 5.83
C THR A 122 -1.37 -1.08 7.01
N ARG A 123 -2.44 -1.13 7.81
CA ARG A 123 -2.53 -2.01 8.99
C ARG A 123 -3.76 -2.88 8.86
N ALA A 124 -3.61 -4.16 9.20
CA ALA A 124 -4.76 -5.02 9.43
C ALA A 124 -5.54 -4.47 10.64
N LEU A 125 -6.86 -4.39 10.52
CA LEU A 125 -7.79 -4.20 11.62
C LEU A 125 -8.51 -5.53 11.85
N PRO A 126 -7.97 -6.41 12.73
CA PRO A 126 -8.65 -7.64 13.09
C PRO A 126 -9.90 -7.39 13.96
N GLU A 127 -9.96 -6.24 14.61
CA GLU A 127 -11.10 -5.81 15.40
C GLU A 127 -12.20 -5.19 14.54
N SER A 128 -13.38 -5.01 15.12
CA SER A 128 -14.49 -4.27 14.49
C SER A 128 -14.04 -2.90 14.01
N HIS A 129 -14.56 -2.48 12.85
CA HIS A 129 -14.31 -1.16 12.26
C HIS A 129 -15.10 -0.07 13.00
N THR A 130 -14.88 0.05 14.31
CA THR A 130 -15.43 1.14 15.09
C THR A 130 -14.68 2.43 14.76
N GLY A 131 -15.35 3.57 14.92
CA GLY A 131 -14.69 4.88 14.75
C GLY A 131 -13.45 5.01 15.65
N THR A 132 -13.54 4.51 16.88
CA THR A 132 -12.45 4.52 17.87
C THR A 132 -11.21 3.75 17.45
N ASN A 133 -11.38 2.55 16.87
CA ASN A 133 -10.25 1.76 16.41
C ASN A 133 -9.52 2.44 15.25
N ILE A 134 -10.29 3.05 14.34
CA ILE A 134 -9.74 3.81 13.22
C ILE A 134 -9.06 5.10 13.74
N ALA A 135 -9.64 5.77 14.73
CA ALA A 135 -9.04 6.94 15.36
C ALA A 135 -7.67 6.62 15.97
N ALA A 136 -7.54 5.49 16.66
CA ALA A 136 -6.27 5.04 17.23
C ALA A 136 -5.21 4.80 16.14
N VAL A 137 -5.61 4.23 14.99
CA VAL A 137 -4.72 4.04 13.83
C VAL A 137 -4.27 5.39 13.25
N LEU A 138 -5.18 6.36 13.14
CA LEU A 138 -4.89 7.71 12.65
C LEU A 138 -3.95 8.46 13.59
N LEU A 139 -4.24 8.50 14.89
CA LEU A 139 -3.40 9.12 15.92
C LEU A 139 -2.01 8.49 15.95
N SER A 140 -1.94 7.16 15.85
CA SER A 140 -0.67 6.45 15.75
C SER A 140 0.12 6.88 14.52
N ALA A 141 -0.53 7.08 13.37
CA ALA A 141 0.12 7.58 12.16
C ALA A 141 0.64 9.01 12.35
N VAL A 142 -0.21 9.94 12.80
CA VAL A 142 0.14 11.34 13.03
C VAL A 142 1.37 11.46 13.93
N ASN A 143 1.37 10.74 15.06
CA ASN A 143 2.49 10.73 16.00
C ASN A 143 3.75 10.10 15.42
N LYS A 144 3.64 8.92 14.79
CA LYS A 144 4.79 8.18 14.24
C LYS A 144 5.50 8.94 13.12
N TRP A 145 4.75 9.72 12.35
CA TRP A 145 5.24 10.46 11.20
C TRP A 145 5.53 11.94 11.51
N GLY A 146 5.27 12.40 12.73
CA GLY A 146 5.56 13.77 13.15
C GLY A 146 4.72 14.81 12.42
N ILE A 147 3.48 14.46 12.10
CA ILE A 147 2.55 15.34 11.38
C ILE A 147 2.00 16.37 12.39
N PRO A 148 1.88 17.66 12.02
CA PRO A 148 1.29 18.67 12.88
C PRO A 148 -0.10 18.27 13.40
N SER A 149 -0.46 18.78 14.58
CA SER A 149 -1.78 18.54 15.14
C SER A 149 -2.88 19.04 14.19
N ASN A 150 -4.00 18.35 14.20
CA ASN A 150 -5.19 18.70 13.44
C ASN A 150 -5.01 18.76 11.91
N PRO A 151 -4.51 17.69 11.25
CA PRO A 151 -4.46 17.63 9.80
C PRO A 151 -5.88 17.53 9.21
N PRO A 152 -6.16 18.17 8.06
CA PRO A 152 -7.34 17.86 7.27
C PRO A 152 -7.37 16.37 6.91
N LEU A 153 -8.56 15.76 6.91
CA LEU A 153 -8.72 14.34 6.66
C LEU A 153 -9.83 14.07 5.65
N VAL A 154 -9.52 13.27 4.64
CA VAL A 154 -10.49 12.75 3.69
C VAL A 154 -10.67 11.24 3.89
N THR A 155 -11.91 10.79 4.01
CA THR A 155 -12.23 9.37 4.24
C THR A 155 -13.29 8.91 3.27
N ASP A 156 -13.58 7.60 3.20
CA ASP A 156 -14.86 7.17 2.64
C ASP A 156 -16.04 7.73 3.47
N ASN A 157 -17.25 7.66 2.91
CA ASN A 157 -18.45 8.17 3.60
C ASN A 157 -19.05 7.13 4.57
N ALA A 158 -18.25 6.19 5.09
CA ALA A 158 -18.75 5.25 6.09
C ALA A 158 -19.08 5.99 7.40
N SER A 159 -20.12 5.54 8.09
CA SER A 159 -20.69 6.22 9.27
C SER A 159 -19.71 6.32 10.45
N ASN A 160 -18.78 5.37 10.54
CA ASN A 160 -17.73 5.31 11.56
C ASN A 160 -16.61 6.35 11.33
N MET A 161 -16.41 6.85 10.12
CA MET A 161 -15.27 7.73 9.80
C MET A 161 -15.41 9.13 10.40
N ALA A 162 -16.64 9.63 10.56
CA ALA A 162 -16.88 10.92 11.23
C ALA A 162 -16.46 10.87 12.71
N VAL A 163 -16.80 9.77 13.40
CA VAL A 163 -16.34 9.51 14.78
C VAL A 163 -14.82 9.39 14.81
N ALA A 164 -14.25 8.62 13.88
CA ALA A 164 -12.81 8.44 13.79
C ALA A 164 -12.04 9.76 13.62
N ALA A 165 -12.52 10.63 12.74
CA ALA A 165 -11.93 11.94 12.48
C ALA A 165 -12.01 12.85 13.72
N SER A 166 -13.16 12.88 14.39
CA SER A 166 -13.36 13.66 15.61
C SER A 166 -12.46 13.18 16.74
N GLU A 167 -12.41 11.87 17.01
CA GLU A 167 -11.59 11.30 18.09
C GLU A 167 -10.09 11.39 17.79
N ALA A 168 -9.69 11.31 16.52
CA ALA A 168 -8.31 11.54 16.10
C ALA A 168 -7.92 13.03 16.05
N GLY A 169 -8.87 13.94 16.30
CA GLY A 169 -8.65 15.38 16.22
C GLY A 169 -8.20 15.84 14.85
N CYS A 170 -8.76 15.28 13.78
CA CYS A 170 -8.46 15.64 12.38
C CYS A 170 -9.58 16.53 11.80
N ASN A 171 -9.28 17.79 11.49
CA ASN A 171 -10.24 18.78 11.02
C ASN A 171 -9.60 19.73 9.97
N PRO A 172 -10.29 20.07 8.86
CA PRO A 172 -11.61 19.59 8.46
C PRO A 172 -11.63 18.12 8.06
N HIS A 173 -12.72 17.44 8.41
CA HIS A 173 -13.07 16.13 7.86
C HIS A 173 -13.94 16.32 6.61
N THR A 174 -13.64 15.60 5.54
CA THR A 174 -14.44 15.63 4.31
C THR A 174 -14.60 14.22 3.75
N GLY A 175 -15.80 13.95 3.23
CA GLY A 175 -16.10 12.69 2.56
C GLY A 175 -15.43 12.57 1.19
N CYS A 176 -15.12 11.35 0.78
CA CYS A 176 -14.54 11.06 -0.53
C CYS A 176 -15.52 11.44 -1.64
N TYR A 177 -15.08 12.31 -2.54
CA TYR A 177 -15.88 12.77 -3.67
C TYR A 177 -16.27 11.61 -4.60
N ALA A 178 -15.33 10.72 -4.94
CA ALA A 178 -15.60 9.56 -5.78
C ALA A 178 -16.63 8.62 -5.15
N HIS A 179 -16.54 8.39 -3.83
CA HIS A 179 -17.52 7.59 -3.12
C HIS A 179 -18.90 8.27 -3.10
N THR A 180 -18.95 9.59 -2.95
CA THR A 180 -20.19 10.38 -3.01
C THR A 180 -20.85 10.25 -4.38
N LEU A 181 -20.09 10.36 -5.47
CA LEU A 181 -20.58 10.13 -6.83
C LEU A 181 -21.09 8.70 -7.01
N ASN A 182 -20.35 7.72 -6.49
CA ASN A 182 -20.77 6.31 -6.54
C ASN A 182 -22.10 6.09 -5.80
N LEU A 183 -22.29 6.70 -4.62
CA LEU A 183 -23.55 6.65 -3.87
C LEU A 183 -24.70 7.31 -4.65
N ALA A 184 -24.45 8.44 -5.31
CA ALA A 184 -25.44 9.11 -6.15
C ALA A 184 -25.87 8.23 -7.33
N ALA A 185 -24.91 7.62 -8.02
CA ALA A 185 -25.18 6.66 -9.10
C ALA A 185 -26.00 5.46 -8.58
N HIS A 186 -25.60 4.86 -7.45
CA HIS A 186 -26.33 3.75 -6.84
C HIS A 186 -27.74 4.11 -6.40
N LYS A 187 -27.98 5.35 -5.95
CA LYS A 187 -29.34 5.84 -5.68
C LYS A 187 -30.17 5.93 -6.97
N GLY A 188 -29.59 6.42 -8.06
CA GLY A 188 -30.25 6.44 -9.38
C GLY A 188 -30.65 5.04 -9.87
N LEU A 189 -29.78 4.04 -9.66
CA LEU A 189 -30.06 2.65 -10.03
C LEU A 189 -31.19 1.98 -9.21
N LYS A 190 -31.60 2.59 -8.09
CA LYS A 190 -32.71 2.10 -7.24
C LYS A 190 -34.08 2.64 -7.67
N ILE A 191 -34.15 3.54 -8.64
CA ILE A 191 -35.42 4.00 -9.24
C ILE A 191 -36.14 2.77 -9.82
N SER A 192 -37.47 2.68 -9.63
CA SER A 192 -38.30 1.48 -9.88
C SER A 192 -38.04 0.81 -11.23
N ASP A 193 -38.03 1.61 -12.31
CA ASP A 193 -37.83 1.11 -13.67
C ASP A 193 -36.44 0.51 -13.88
N PHE A 194 -35.40 1.17 -13.38
CA PHE A 194 -34.01 0.70 -13.44
C PHE A 194 -33.80 -0.53 -12.54
N SER A 195 -34.39 -0.54 -11.34
CA SER A 195 -34.28 -1.65 -10.39
C SER A 195 -34.84 -2.95 -10.97
N ARG A 196 -35.97 -2.88 -11.70
CA ARG A 196 -36.56 -4.05 -12.38
C ARG A 196 -35.65 -4.59 -13.48
N LEU A 197 -35.06 -3.70 -14.30
CA LEU A 197 -34.11 -4.09 -15.35
C LEU A 197 -32.84 -4.72 -14.74
N LEU A 198 -32.25 -4.08 -13.73
CA LEU A 198 -31.10 -4.59 -12.99
C LEU A 198 -31.37 -5.96 -12.38
N GLY A 199 -32.58 -6.19 -11.85
CA GLY A 199 -32.99 -7.50 -11.34
C GLY A 199 -32.96 -8.60 -12.40
N ARG A 200 -33.37 -8.30 -13.64
CA ARG A 200 -33.30 -9.24 -14.78
C ARG A 200 -31.84 -9.53 -15.14
N ILE A 201 -31.01 -8.50 -15.30
CA ILE A 201 -29.58 -8.62 -15.63
C ILE A 201 -28.85 -9.45 -14.56
N ARG A 202 -29.07 -9.14 -13.27
CA ARG A 202 -28.46 -9.88 -12.15
C ARG A 202 -28.83 -11.35 -12.14
N ARG A 203 -30.06 -11.72 -12.52
CA ARG A 203 -30.47 -13.13 -12.64
C ARG A 203 -29.72 -13.83 -13.76
N THR A 204 -29.56 -13.20 -14.92
CA THR A 204 -28.76 -13.74 -16.02
C THR A 204 -27.30 -13.92 -15.60
N VAL A 205 -26.67 -12.88 -15.02
CA VAL A 205 -25.27 -12.97 -14.54
C VAL A 205 -25.13 -14.06 -13.48
N SER A 206 -26.07 -14.16 -12.54
CA SER A 206 -26.06 -15.20 -11.49
C SER A 206 -26.19 -16.61 -12.07
N PHE A 207 -26.94 -16.79 -13.16
CA PHE A 207 -27.04 -18.07 -13.86
C PHE A 207 -25.69 -18.49 -14.45
N PHE A 208 -25.03 -17.60 -15.19
CA PHE A 208 -23.70 -17.88 -15.76
C PHE A 208 -22.63 -18.09 -14.68
N HIS A 209 -22.65 -17.30 -13.61
CA HIS A 209 -21.69 -17.45 -12.51
C HIS A 209 -21.86 -18.77 -11.73
N ARG A 210 -23.06 -19.35 -11.70
CA ARG A 210 -23.34 -20.61 -10.98
C ARG A 210 -23.25 -21.85 -11.89
N SER A 211 -23.26 -21.67 -13.20
CA SER A 211 -23.27 -22.79 -14.15
C SER A 211 -21.84 -23.15 -14.55
N ALA A 212 -21.38 -24.34 -14.16
CA ALA A 212 -20.10 -24.90 -14.60
C ALA A 212 -20.08 -25.29 -16.10
N VAL A 213 -21.24 -25.27 -16.77
CA VAL A 213 -21.39 -25.64 -18.20
C VAL A 213 -21.45 -24.40 -19.10
N ALA A 214 -21.83 -23.24 -18.56
CA ALA A 214 -22.02 -22.01 -19.32
C ALA A 214 -20.92 -20.95 -19.08
N ALA A 215 -19.99 -21.19 -18.14
CA ALA A 215 -18.87 -20.32 -17.81
C ALA A 215 -17.64 -20.58 -18.70
#